data_AF-A0AAV7NKW1-F1
#
_entry.id   AF-A0AAV7NKW1-F1
#
_cell.length_a   1.000
_cell.length_b   1.000
_cell.length_c   1.000
_cell.angle_alpha   90.00
_cell.angle_beta   90.00
_cell.angle_gamma   90.00
#
_symmetry.space_group_name_H-M   'P 1'
#
loop_
_entity.id
_entity.type
_entity.pdbx_description
1 polymer ?
#
loop_
_entity_poly.entity_id
_entity_poly.type
_entity_poly.pdbx_seq_one_letter_code
_entity_poly.pdbx_strand_id
1 'polypeptide(L)'
;MLFGRQPRTLLDMLAEQWEDTEEEVKDLLAYTRDLRENLNIVWEEAHTALRAAQQKRKQSYDTHSAVRTLAVGDKALVLLLSTDNKLLARWQGHFEVTAQINPTTYKLSMSQNGGREQISYQPS
;
A
#
# COMPACT_ATOMS: atom_id res chain seq x y z
N MET A 1 18.77 -34.44 -29.77
CA MET A 1 19.85 -33.45 -29.68
C MET A 1 19.38 -32.26 -30.52
N LEU A 2 19.14 -31.05 -30.03
CA LEU A 2 20.06 -30.15 -29.36
C LEU A 2 19.26 -28.90 -28.88
N PHE A 3 18.96 -28.76 -27.59
CA PHE A 3 18.58 -27.44 -27.05
C PHE A 3 19.89 -26.75 -26.65
N GLY A 4 20.52 -26.07 -27.60
CA GLY A 4 21.94 -25.71 -27.50
C GLY A 4 22.27 -24.24 -27.75
N ARG A 5 21.34 -23.30 -27.55
CA ARG A 5 21.69 -21.88 -27.47
C ARG A 5 20.89 -21.20 -26.36
N GLN A 6 21.61 -20.80 -25.32
CA GLN A 6 21.11 -19.87 -24.33
C GLN A 6 20.90 -18.53 -25.04
N PRO A 7 19.67 -17.97 -25.07
CA PRO A 7 19.43 -16.69 -25.73
C PRO A 7 20.18 -15.60 -24.96
N ARG A 8 20.91 -14.72 -25.69
CA ARG A 8 21.51 -13.53 -25.07
C ARG A 8 20.40 -12.77 -24.35
N THR A 9 20.58 -12.63 -23.05
CA THR A 9 19.67 -11.89 -22.20
C THR A 9 20.01 -10.40 -22.26
N LEU A 10 19.08 -9.55 -21.85
CA LEU A 10 19.34 -8.12 -21.68
C LEU A 10 20.51 -7.86 -20.73
N LEU A 11 20.73 -8.76 -19.77
CA LEU A 11 21.85 -8.72 -18.84
C LEU A 11 23.19 -8.99 -19.53
N ASP A 12 23.22 -9.91 -20.50
CA ASP A 12 24.45 -10.19 -21.27
C ASP A 12 24.86 -8.97 -22.12
N MET A 13 23.88 -8.27 -22.70
CA MET A 13 24.15 -7.03 -23.45
C MET A 13 24.64 -5.89 -22.54
N LEU A 14 24.07 -5.79 -21.33
CA LEU A 14 24.50 -4.83 -20.32
C LEU A 14 25.93 -5.12 -19.80
N ALA A 15 26.26 -6.41 -19.62
CA ALA A 15 27.59 -6.83 -19.20
C ALA A 15 28.65 -6.52 -20.28
N GLU A 16 28.35 -6.81 -21.55
CA GLU A 16 29.23 -6.47 -22.68
C GLU A 16 29.47 -4.94 -22.77
N GLN A 17 28.45 -4.11 -22.48
CA GLN A 17 28.61 -2.65 -22.46
C GLN A 17 29.48 -2.15 -21.30
N TRP A 18 29.44 -2.81 -20.15
CA TRP A 18 30.28 -2.46 -18.99
C TRP A 18 31.73 -2.94 -19.17
N GLU A 19 31.96 -4.06 -19.86
CA GLU A 19 33.31 -4.54 -20.21
C GLU A 19 33.99 -3.67 -21.29
N ASP A 20 33.24 -3.03 -22.18
CA ASP A 20 33.77 -2.19 -23.27
C ASP A 20 33.99 -0.72 -22.84
N THR A 21 33.70 -0.39 -21.58
CA THR A 21 34.00 0.94 -21.04
C THR A 21 35.44 0.91 -20.52
N GLU A 22 36.41 1.35 -21.35
CA GLU A 22 37.73 1.69 -20.86
C GLU A 22 37.57 2.69 -19.70
N GLU A 23 37.87 2.25 -18.48
CA GLU A 23 37.82 3.10 -17.30
C GLU A 23 38.84 4.23 -17.47
N GLU A 24 38.38 5.40 -17.91
CA GLU A 24 39.03 6.64 -17.54
C GLU A 24 38.99 6.66 -16.01
N VAL A 25 40.14 6.38 -15.37
CA VAL A 25 40.30 6.32 -13.92
C VAL A 25 39.99 7.71 -13.37
N LYS A 26 38.69 7.99 -13.21
CA LYS A 26 38.22 9.16 -12.50
C LYS A 26 38.68 8.99 -11.06
N ASP A 27 39.42 9.99 -10.59
CA ASP A 27 39.77 10.11 -9.19
C ASP A 27 38.55 9.76 -8.33
N LEU A 28 38.71 8.78 -7.43
CA LEU A 28 37.63 8.25 -6.58
C LEU A 28 36.90 9.38 -5.84
N LEU A 29 37.62 10.45 -5.50
CA LEU A 29 37.07 11.64 -4.87
C LEU A 29 36.14 12.43 -5.79
N ALA A 30 36.44 12.52 -7.08
CA ALA A 30 35.58 13.15 -8.08
C ALA A 30 34.32 12.30 -8.31
N TYR A 31 34.48 10.98 -8.47
CA TYR A 31 33.35 10.06 -8.66
C TYR A 31 32.38 10.07 -7.48
N THR A 32 32.90 9.98 -6.25
CA THR A 32 32.07 10.00 -5.03
C THR A 32 31.37 11.34 -4.81
N ARG A 33 31.99 12.45 -5.24
CA ARG A 33 31.37 13.77 -5.24
C ARG A 33 30.20 13.83 -6.21
N ASP A 34 30.42 13.45 -7.47
CA ASP A 34 29.40 13.46 -8.52
C ASP A 34 28.22 12.54 -8.14
N LEU A 35 28.51 11.37 -7.58
CA LEU A 35 27.48 10.44 -7.12
C LEU A 35 26.61 11.06 -6.02
N ARG A 36 27.22 11.75 -5.05
CA ARG A 36 26.46 12.41 -3.97
C ARG A 36 25.59 13.53 -4.49
N GLU A 37 26.11 14.32 -5.43
CA GLU A 37 25.38 15.42 -6.05
C GLU A 37 24.17 14.91 -6.84
N ASN A 38 24.38 13.89 -7.68
CA ASN A 38 23.30 13.24 -8.43
C ASN A 38 22.24 12.62 -7.50
N LEU A 39 22.65 11.94 -6.43
CA LEU A 39 21.70 11.38 -5.46
C LEU A 39 20.89 12.47 -4.77
N ASN A 40 21.48 13.61 -4.42
CA ASN A 40 20.76 14.72 -3.82
C ASN A 40 19.71 15.31 -4.77
N ILE A 41 20.06 15.49 -6.05
CA ILE A 41 19.14 16.00 -7.08
C ILE A 41 17.94 15.05 -7.22
N VAL A 42 18.22 13.77 -7.43
CA VAL A 42 17.16 12.75 -7.60
C VAL A 42 16.33 12.60 -6.33
N TRP A 43 16.94 12.71 -5.16
CA TRP A 43 16.23 12.61 -3.87
C TRP A 43 15.24 13.77 -3.68
N GLU A 44 15.64 15.01 -3.96
CA GLU A 44 14.75 16.17 -3.87
C GLU A 44 13.55 16.03 -4.83
N GLU A 45 13.80 15.62 -6.08
CA GLU A 45 12.73 15.43 -7.07
C GLU A 45 11.78 14.29 -6.65
N ALA A 46 12.31 13.16 -6.22
CA ALA A 46 11.51 12.04 -5.73
C ALA A 46 10.68 12.44 -4.49
N HIS A 47 11.27 13.23 -3.59
CA HIS A 47 10.62 13.64 -2.35
C HIS A 47 9.49 14.65 -2.60
N THR A 48 9.70 15.60 -3.52
CA THR A 48 8.64 16.55 -3.94
C THR A 48 7.49 15.83 -4.64
N ALA A 49 7.77 14.92 -5.57
CA ALA A 49 6.77 14.09 -6.24
C ALA A 49 5.99 13.22 -5.24
N LEU A 50 6.69 12.64 -4.25
CA LEU A 50 6.06 11.85 -3.19
C LEU A 50 5.09 12.69 -2.36
N ARG A 51 5.50 13.89 -1.91
CA ARG A 51 4.61 14.80 -1.16
C ARG A 51 3.38 15.18 -1.97
N ALA A 52 3.55 15.54 -3.24
CA ALA A 52 2.43 15.87 -4.13
C ALA A 52 1.47 14.69 -4.31
N ALA A 53 1.99 13.48 -4.51
CA ALA A 53 1.20 12.26 -4.63
C ALA A 53 0.49 11.89 -3.32
N GLN A 54 1.11 12.12 -2.16
CA GLN A 54 0.49 11.93 -0.85
C GLN A 54 -0.65 12.93 -0.61
N GLN A 55 -0.43 14.20 -0.93
CA GLN A 55 -1.45 15.25 -0.80
C GLN A 55 -2.66 14.96 -1.70
N LYS A 56 -2.42 14.61 -2.97
CA LYS A 56 -3.48 14.23 -3.91
C LYS A 56 -4.24 12.99 -3.44
N ARG A 57 -3.53 11.98 -2.90
CA ARG A 57 -4.16 10.79 -2.31
C ARG A 57 -5.05 11.15 -1.13
N LYS A 58 -4.55 11.95 -0.19
CA LYS A 58 -5.33 12.41 0.97
C LYS A 58 -6.58 13.17 0.53
N GLN A 59 -6.46 14.13 -0.38
CA GLN A 59 -7.61 14.89 -0.88
C GLN A 59 -8.64 13.99 -1.58
N SER A 60 -8.19 13.06 -2.43
CA SER A 60 -9.08 12.11 -3.11
C SER A 60 -9.79 11.18 -2.14
N TYR A 61 -9.07 10.71 -1.10
CA TYR A 61 -9.60 9.85 -0.04
C TYR A 61 -10.64 10.61 0.80
N ASP A 62 -10.28 11.80 1.31
CA ASP A 62 -11.18 12.65 2.11
C ASP A 62 -12.45 13.04 1.32
N THR A 63 -12.34 13.19 -0.02
CA THR A 63 -13.49 13.52 -0.90
C THR A 63 -14.38 12.32 -1.22
N HIS A 64 -13.82 11.11 -1.35
CA HIS A 64 -14.59 9.89 -1.64
C HIS A 64 -15.08 9.16 -0.38
N SER A 65 -14.56 9.52 0.78
CA SER A 65 -15.11 9.19 2.10
C SER A 65 -16.41 9.95 2.30
N ALA A 66 -17.49 9.49 1.68
CA ALA A 66 -18.83 9.89 2.08
C ALA A 66 -19.00 9.46 3.55
N VAL A 67 -19.03 10.43 4.46
CA VAL A 67 -19.15 10.21 5.90
C VAL A 67 -20.51 9.57 6.20
N ARG A 68 -20.57 8.24 6.12
CA ARG A 68 -21.74 7.46 6.55
C ARG A 68 -21.64 7.32 8.07
N THR A 69 -22.26 8.25 8.80
CA THR A 69 -22.47 8.12 10.24
C THR A 69 -23.63 7.17 10.50
N LEU A 70 -23.42 6.16 11.35
CA LEU A 70 -24.48 5.30 11.86
C LEU A 70 -24.95 5.85 13.21
N ALA A 71 -26.26 5.93 13.42
CA ALA A 71 -26.82 6.31 14.72
C ALA A 71 -27.01 5.10 15.63
N VAL A 72 -27.12 5.34 16.93
CA VAL A 72 -27.54 4.31 17.89
C VAL A 72 -28.95 3.84 17.52
N GLY A 73 -29.14 2.53 17.38
CA GLY A 73 -30.38 1.92 16.89
C GLY A 73 -30.38 1.57 15.40
N ASP A 74 -29.39 2.03 14.62
CA ASP A 74 -29.26 1.62 13.22
C ASP A 74 -28.78 0.18 13.09
N LYS A 75 -29.17 -0.48 11.99
CA LYS A 75 -28.73 -1.82 11.63
C LYS A 75 -27.49 -1.76 10.75
N ALA A 76 -26.41 -2.39 11.21
CA ALA A 76 -25.15 -2.48 10.49
C ALA A 76 -24.88 -3.91 9.99
N LEU A 77 -24.15 -3.99 8.88
CA LEU A 77 -23.58 -5.23 8.34
C LEU A 77 -22.08 -5.25 8.65
N VAL A 78 -21.58 -6.41 9.06
CA VAL A 78 -20.16 -6.63 9.32
C VAL A 78 -19.59 -7.55 8.24
N LEU A 79 -18.49 -7.12 7.61
CA LEU A 79 -17.73 -7.98 6.70
C LEU A 79 -16.77 -8.85 7.50
N LEU A 80 -17.04 -10.15 7.57
CA LEU A 80 -16.17 -11.12 8.25
C LEU A 80 -15.60 -12.11 7.23
N LEU A 81 -14.32 -12.44 7.38
CA LEU A 81 -13.72 -13.54 6.65
C LEU A 81 -14.37 -14.84 7.12
N SER A 82 -14.82 -15.67 6.19
CA SER A 82 -15.43 -16.95 6.52
C SER A 82 -14.39 -17.85 7.20
N THR A 83 -14.77 -18.50 8.31
CA THR A 83 -13.90 -19.43 9.03
C THR A 83 -13.37 -20.56 8.14
N ASP A 84 -14.13 -20.94 7.12
CA ASP A 84 -13.79 -22.04 6.21
C ASP A 84 -12.84 -21.62 5.07
N ASN A 85 -12.81 -20.34 4.70
CA ASN A 85 -11.93 -19.83 3.64
C ASN A 85 -11.59 -18.35 3.87
N LYS A 86 -10.31 -18.09 4.17
CA LYS A 86 -9.76 -16.75 4.42
C LYS A 86 -9.87 -15.79 3.23
N LEU A 87 -10.19 -16.29 2.03
CA LEU A 87 -10.43 -15.49 0.83
C LEU A 87 -11.90 -15.14 0.61
N LEU A 88 -12.83 -15.79 1.32
CA LEU A 88 -14.26 -15.55 1.18
C LEU A 88 -14.75 -14.66 2.31
N ALA A 89 -14.73 -13.34 2.07
CA ALA A 89 -15.38 -12.37 2.93
C ALA A 89 -16.91 -12.44 2.75
N ARG A 90 -17.66 -12.57 3.84
CA ARG A 90 -19.13 -12.58 3.84
C ARG A 90 -19.66 -11.44 4.70
N TRP A 91 -20.64 -10.73 4.16
CA TRP A 91 -21.45 -9.80 4.94
C TRP A 91 -22.36 -10.57 5.88
N GLN A 92 -22.26 -10.29 7.18
CA GLN A 92 -23.10 -10.85 8.23
C GLN A 92 -23.91 -9.71 8.86
N GLY A 93 -25.21 -9.91 9.07
CA GLY A 93 -26.15 -8.86 9.52
C GLY A 93 -27.37 -9.44 10.25
N HIS A 94 -28.20 -8.68 10.97
CA HIS A 94 -28.40 -7.22 11.09
C HIS A 94 -28.11 -6.76 12.53
N PHE A 95 -26.89 -6.32 12.79
CA PHE A 95 -26.50 -6.01 14.17
C PHE A 95 -26.85 -4.56 14.51
N GLU A 96 -27.41 -4.36 15.69
CA GLU A 96 -27.82 -3.04 16.16
C GLU A 96 -26.63 -2.28 16.74
N VAL A 97 -26.49 -1.02 16.33
CA VAL A 97 -25.49 -0.11 16.90
C VAL A 97 -25.93 0.31 18.29
N THR A 98 -25.19 -0.11 19.32
CA THR A 98 -25.49 0.19 20.73
C THR A 98 -24.83 1.48 21.21
N ALA A 99 -23.69 1.84 20.64
CA ALA A 99 -22.96 3.05 21.00
C ALA A 99 -21.98 3.47 19.89
N GLN A 100 -21.79 4.78 19.72
CA GLN A 100 -20.69 5.35 18.95
C GLN A 100 -19.54 5.68 19.92
N ILE A 101 -18.39 5.04 19.75
CA ILE A 101 -17.21 5.28 20.60
C ILE A 101 -16.41 6.46 20.03
N ASN A 102 -16.26 6.50 18.71
CA ASN A 102 -15.58 7.55 17.95
C ASN A 102 -16.37 7.82 16.66
N PRO A 103 -16.10 8.93 15.93
CA PRO A 103 -16.71 9.17 14.61
C PRO A 103 -16.60 7.98 13.65
N THR A 104 -15.56 7.17 13.86
CA THR A 104 -15.16 6.04 13.04
C THR A 104 -15.50 4.68 13.66
N THR A 105 -15.72 4.60 14.97
CA THR A 105 -15.79 3.31 15.71
C THR A 105 -17.12 3.13 16.40
N TYR A 106 -17.79 2.01 16.15
CA TYR A 106 -19.13 1.69 16.66
C TYR A 106 -19.13 0.38 17.44
N LYS A 107 -19.94 0.30 18.49
CA LYS A 107 -20.24 -0.94 19.21
C LYS A 107 -21.53 -1.54 18.65
N LEU A 108 -21.47 -2.82 18.29
CA LEU A 108 -22.60 -3.58 17.74
C LEU A 108 -23.02 -4.68 18.73
N SER A 109 -24.33 -4.93 18.83
CA SER A 109 -24.87 -6.07 19.59
C SER A 109 -24.89 -7.33 18.72
N MET A 110 -23.96 -8.26 18.96
CA MET A 110 -23.89 -9.56 18.28
C MET A 110 -24.49 -10.64 19.20
N SER A 111 -25.75 -11.01 19.01
CA SER A 111 -26.42 -12.00 19.88
C SER A 111 -26.07 -13.47 19.56
N GLN A 112 -25.28 -13.77 18.54
CA GLN A 112 -25.01 -15.16 18.15
C GLN A 112 -23.52 -15.52 18.21
N ASN A 113 -23.24 -16.43 19.15
CA ASN A 113 -22.10 -17.33 19.26
C ASN A 113 -20.68 -16.75 19.08
N GLY A 114 -20.05 -16.51 20.23
CA GLY A 114 -18.62 -16.80 20.37
C GLY A 114 -17.65 -15.65 20.08
N GLY A 115 -17.69 -14.62 20.93
CA GLY A 115 -16.50 -13.91 21.38
C GLY A 115 -15.72 -13.07 20.35
N ARG A 116 -16.00 -11.76 20.32
CA ARG A 116 -15.08 -10.67 20.69
C ARG A 116 -15.73 -9.34 20.34
N GLU A 117 -16.17 -8.63 21.38
CA GLU A 117 -16.69 -7.28 21.31
C GLU A 117 -15.54 -6.31 21.03
N GLN A 118 -15.38 -5.90 19.77
CA GLN A 118 -14.88 -4.60 19.32
C GLN A 118 -14.62 -4.72 17.82
N ILE A 119 -15.47 -4.11 16.99
CA ILE A 119 -15.25 -4.08 15.55
C ILE A 119 -14.91 -2.64 15.18
N SER A 120 -13.64 -2.42 14.87
CA SER A 120 -13.17 -1.17 14.30
C SER A 120 -13.74 -1.07 12.89
N TYR A 121 -14.81 -0.29 12.72
CA TYR A 121 -15.19 0.18 11.39
C TYR A 121 -14.10 1.17 10.95
N GLN A 122 -13.53 0.96 9.77
CA GLN A 122 -12.57 1.88 9.18
C GLN A 122 -13.17 2.32 7.83
N PRO A 123 -13.74 3.52 7.73
CA PRO A 123 -14.12 4.08 6.45
C PRO A 123 -12.83 4.30 5.66
N SER A 124 -12.81 3.65 4.50
CA SER A 124 -11.86 3.88 3.41
C SER A 124 -12.03 5.27 2.81
#